data_AF-A0A7X9M688-F1
#
_entry.id   AF-A0A7X9M688-F1
#
_cell.length_a   1.000
_cell.length_b   1.000
_cell.length_c   1.000
_cell.angle_alpha   90.00
_cell.angle_beta   90.00
_cell.angle_gamma   90.00
#
_symmetry.space_group_name_H-M   'P 1'
#
loop_
_entity.id
_entity.type
_entity.pdbx_description
1 polymer ?
#
loop_
_entity_poly.entity_id
_entity_poly.type
_entity_poly.pdbx_seq_one_letter_code
_entity_poly.pdbx_strand_id
1 'polypeptide(L)' 'MSRKPDIVALWRSKDIPVIEKRGWVRVVRSIAKQRLSEQEYISCMKQVGWESII' A
#
# COMPACT_ATOMS: atom_id res chain seq x y z
N MET A 1 -16.15 -14.45 6.31
CA MET A 1 -15.47 -13.19 6.65
C MET A 1 -14.38 -12.94 5.62
N SER A 2 -14.46 -11.87 4.82
CA SER A 2 -13.43 -11.53 3.84
C SER A 2 -12.11 -11.27 4.56
N ARG A 3 -11.13 -12.18 4.41
CA ARG A 3 -9.75 -11.93 4.84
C ARG A 3 -9.25 -10.77 4.00
N LYS A 4 -9.13 -9.59 4.60
CA LYS A 4 -8.35 -8.51 4.00
C LYS A 4 -6.97 -9.09 3.64
N PRO A 5 -6.49 -8.90 2.41
CA PRO A 5 -5.15 -9.34 2.05
C PRO A 5 -4.15 -8.72 3.05
N ASP A 6 -3.15 -9.50 3.45
CA ASP A 6 -2.06 -9.00 4.27
C ASP A 6 -1.46 -7.78 3.55
N ILE A 7 -1.51 -6.63 4.21
CA ILE A 7 -1.06 -5.34 3.70
C ILE A 7 0.39 -5.47 3.23
N VAL A 8 1.22 -6.18 4.00
CA VAL A 8 2.64 -6.38 3.69
C VAL A 8 2.79 -7.22 2.41
N ALA A 9 2.00 -8.28 2.27
CA ALA A 9 2.04 -9.15 1.10
C ALA A 9 1.60 -8.42 -0.18
N LEU A 10 0.58 -7.55 -0.10
CA LEU A 10 0.13 -6.75 -1.23
C LEU A 10 1.23 -5.82 -1.75
N TRP A 11 1.92 -5.11 -0.86
CA TRP A 11 2.96 -4.17 -1.27
C TRP A 11 4.21 -4.89 -1.78
N ARG A 12 4.59 -6.03 -1.15
CA ARG A 12 5.70 -6.86 -1.64
C ARG A 12 5.44 -7.46 -3.02
N SER A 13 4.19 -7.86 -3.34
CA SER A 13 3.86 -8.37 -4.69
C SER A 13 3.94 -7.31 -5.78
N LYS A 14 3.94 -6.03 -5.39
CA LYS A 14 4.14 -4.86 -6.28
C LYS A 14 5.58 -4.37 -6.30
N ASP A 15 6.52 -5.19 -5.82
CA ASP A 15 7.93 -4.86 -5.70
C ASP A 15 8.17 -3.56 -4.88
N ILE A 16 7.30 -3.30 -3.89
CA ILE A 16 7.45 -2.19 -2.96
C ILE A 16 8.02 -2.75 -1.64
N PRO A 17 9.23 -2.33 -1.25
CA PRO A 17 9.85 -2.84 -0.04
C PRO A 17 9.09 -2.37 1.19
N VAL A 18 8.66 -3.34 2.00
CA VAL A 18 8.01 -3.10 3.29
C VAL A 18 8.96 -3.47 4.41
N ILE A 19 9.43 -2.47 5.13
CA ILE A 19 10.22 -2.60 6.36
C ILE A 19 9.33 -2.18 7.51
N GLU A 20 8.83 -3.13 8.30
CA GLU A 20 7.86 -2.91 9.39
C GLU A 20 8.50 -2.21 10.61
N LYS A 21 8.90 -0.94 10.43
CA LYS A 21 9.40 -0.03 11.46
C LYS A 21 8.48 1.18 11.57
N ARG A 22 8.53 1.93 12.68
CA ARG A 22 7.69 3.13 12.86
C ARG A 22 7.73 4.04 11.62
N GLY A 23 6.56 4.38 11.08
CA GLY A 23 6.42 5.26 9.91
C GLY A 23 6.51 4.57 8.53
N TRP A 24 6.65 3.24 8.47
CA TRP A 24 6.76 2.49 7.21
C TRP A 24 5.60 2.72 6.24
N VAL A 25 4.37 2.93 6.75
CA VAL A 25 3.19 3.26 5.95
C VAL A 25 3.42 4.51 5.09
N ARG A 26 4.08 5.54 5.64
CA ARG A 26 4.39 6.77 4.90
C ARG A 26 5.40 6.51 3.79
N VAL A 27 6.41 5.68 4.06
CA VAL A 27 7.43 5.28 3.08
C VAL A 27 6.78 4.51 1.92
N VAL A 28 5.96 3.50 2.24
CA VAL A 28 5.24 2.70 1.25
C VAL A 28 4.34 3.57 0.38
N ARG A 29 3.57 4.49 0.97
CA ARG A 29 2.73 5.44 0.21
C ARG A 29 3.54 6.31 -0.73
N SER A 30 4.68 6.84 -0.26
CA SER A 30 5.56 7.67 -1.08
C SER A 30 6.09 6.91 -2.29
N ILE A 31 6.56 5.67 -2.08
CA ILE A 31 7.08 4.82 -3.15
C ILE A 31 5.94 4.42 -4.10
N ALA A 32 4.81 4.01 -3.57
CA ALA A 32 3.64 3.61 -4.34
C ALA A 32 3.14 4.74 -5.25
N LYS A 33 3.10 5.98 -4.75
CA LYS A 33 2.70 7.16 -5.54
C LYS A 33 3.68 7.49 -6.67
N GLN A 34 4.95 7.13 -6.54
CA GLN A 34 5.96 7.34 -7.57
C GLN A 34 6.00 6.21 -8.62
N ARG A 35 5.70 4.97 -8.21
CA ARG A 35 5.83 3.79 -9.07
C ARG A 35 4.54 3.36 -9.76
N LEU A 36 3.40 3.55 -9.09
CA LEU A 36 2.11 3.12 -9.61
C LEU A 36 1.43 4.26 -10.37
N SER A 37 0.60 3.90 -11.33
CA SER A 37 -0.36 4.85 -11.88
C SER A 37 -1.34 5.32 -10.80
N GLU A 38 -1.96 6.48 -11.01
CA GLU A 38 -2.93 7.05 -10.07
C GLU A 38 -4.08 6.07 -9.77
N GLN A 39 -4.60 5.39 -10.80
CA GLN A 39 -5.66 4.40 -10.65
C GLN A 39 -5.23 3.17 -9.84
N GLU A 40 -4.03 2.65 -10.10
CA GLU A 40 -3.49 1.51 -9.35
C GLU A 40 -3.21 1.88 -7.90
N TYR A 41 -2.65 3.07 -7.67
CA TYR A 41 -2.43 3.59 -6.32
C TYR A 41 -3.74 3.66 -5.54
N ILE A 42 -4.78 4.29 -6.10
CA ILE A 42 -6.11 4.38 -5.47
C ILE A 42 -6.68 2.99 -5.19
N SER A 43 -6.57 2.05 -6.13
CA SER A 43 -7.04 0.67 -5.96
C SER A 43 -6.32 -0.03 -4.80
N CYS A 44 -4.98 0.09 -4.72
CA CYS A 44 -4.20 -0.47 -3.63
C CYS A 44 -4.60 0.12 -2.28
N MET A 45 -4.79 1.44 -2.22
CA MET A 45 -5.19 2.15 -1.01
C MET A 45 -6.56 1.69 -0.50
N LYS A 46 -7.52 1.44 -1.40
CA LYS A 46 -8.83 0.86 -1.04
C LYS A 46 -8.70 -0.57 -0.51
N GLN A 47 -7.89 -1.42 -1.16
CA GLN A 47 -7.70 -2.81 -0.75
C GLN A 47 -7.13 -2.95 0.68
N VAL A 48 -6.23 -2.05 1.07
CA VAL A 48 -5.63 -2.05 2.42
C VAL A 48 -6.38 -1.17 3.43
N GLY A 49 -7.46 -0.50 3.02
CA GLY A 49 -8.25 0.39 3.88
C GLY A 49 -7.52 1.68 4.28
N TRP A 50 -6.66 2.21 3.41
CA TRP A 50 -5.89 3.44 3.60
C TRP A 50 -6.50 4.65 2.90
N GLU A 51 -7.71 4.50 2.34
CA GLU A 51 -8.47 5.51 1.59
C GLU A 51 -8.84 6.78 2.37
N SER A 52 -8.90 6.73 3.71
CA SER A 52 -9.28 7.87 4.56
C SER A 52 -8.24 9.00 4.64
N ILE A 53 -7.10 8.87 3.94
CA ILE A 53 -5.99 9.81 3.97
C ILE A 53 -5.52 10.05 2.53
N ILE A 54 -6.46 10.43 1.66
CA ILE A 54 -6.21 10.93 0.30
C ILE A 54 -6.83 12.32 0.21
#